data_AF-A0A1B9GF60-F1
#
_entry.id   AF-A0A1B9GF60-F1
#
_cell.length_a   1.000
_cell.length_b   1.000
_cell.length_c   1.000
_cell.angle_alpha   90.00
_cell.angle_beta   90.00
_cell.angle_gamma   90.00
#
_symmetry.space_group_name_H-M   'P 1'
#
loop_
_entity.id
_entity.type
_entity.pdbx_description
1 polymer ?
#
loop_
_entity_poly.entity_id
_entity_poly.type
_entity_poly.pdbx_seq_one_letter_code
_entity_poly.pdbx_strand_id
1 'polypeptide(L)'
;MKSIFLSPQIFYPSRRGISRRSIVYFPSRTTDTKDYPKLPWGKSWSIYSPSRRAPPIPKTGSDPFAPGSPWMKFWLREEQRLAKAMRDTGICLFEGWQYGELDDRIAKAMLSGCIVATVPPQTHHDAFSPLILPLSKPSSVSILAALPVDNLNQLLRRYTNSDLQRLALHAFISARRRLVPPSRFKGVENAVKVWEDGGRGYDFKEGFRWDCDTGHGGWCG
;
A
#
# COMPACT_ATOMS: atom_id res chain seq x y z
N MET A 1 21.33 21.06 -15.76
CA MET A 1 21.17 19.62 -15.45
C MET A 1 19.68 19.28 -15.51
N LYS A 2 19.24 18.50 -16.51
CA LYS A 2 17.85 18.02 -16.56
C LYS A 2 17.74 16.89 -15.54
N SER A 3 17.00 17.13 -14.46
CA SER A 3 16.62 16.08 -13.53
C SER A 3 15.76 15.05 -14.28
N ILE A 4 16.30 13.87 -14.52
CA ILE A 4 15.56 12.74 -15.09
C ILE A 4 14.84 12.07 -13.92
N PHE A 5 13.84 12.74 -13.35
CA PHE A 5 12.82 12.03 -12.60
C PHE A 5 12.05 11.20 -13.62
N LEU A 6 12.36 9.91 -13.70
CA LEU A 6 11.51 8.95 -14.40
C LEU A 6 10.10 9.15 -13.86
N SER A 7 9.17 9.57 -14.73
CA SER A 7 7.78 9.77 -14.36
C SER A 7 7.28 8.51 -13.64
N PRO A 8 6.60 8.64 -12.48
CA PRO A 8 6.14 7.48 -11.73
C PRO A 8 5.30 6.60 -12.64
N GLN A 9 5.70 5.33 -12.79
CA GLN A 9 4.99 4.39 -13.64
C GLN A 9 3.69 3.99 -12.95
N ILE A 10 2.59 4.62 -13.36
CA ILE A 10 1.25 4.31 -12.84
C ILE A 10 0.76 3.03 -13.54
N PHE A 11 0.51 2.00 -12.76
CA PHE A 11 -0.10 0.76 -13.24
C PHE A 11 -1.61 0.95 -13.28
N TYR A 12 -2.24 0.55 -14.38
CA TYR A 12 -3.70 0.62 -14.51
C TYR A 12 -4.35 -0.70 -14.10
N PRO A 13 -5.60 -0.71 -13.62
CA PRO A 13 -6.35 -1.93 -13.34
C PRO A 13 -6.46 -2.85 -14.57
N SER A 14 -6.55 -4.16 -14.38
CA SER A 14 -6.79 -5.11 -15.48
C SER A 14 -8.18 -4.95 -16.07
N ARG A 15 -8.29 -5.08 -17.40
CA ARG A 15 -9.58 -5.15 -18.11
C ARG A 15 -10.16 -6.58 -18.13
N ARG A 16 -9.35 -7.60 -17.81
CA ARG A 16 -9.80 -9.01 -17.83
C ARG A 16 -10.54 -9.34 -16.52
N GLY A 17 -11.56 -10.19 -16.63
CA GLY A 17 -12.44 -10.60 -15.52
C GLY A 17 -11.72 -11.42 -14.45
N ILE A 18 -10.92 -10.76 -13.63
CA ILE A 18 -10.38 -11.31 -12.38
C ILE A 18 -11.55 -11.42 -11.40
N SER A 19 -11.64 -12.57 -10.72
CA SER A 19 -12.57 -12.69 -9.59
C SER A 19 -12.23 -11.62 -8.56
N ARG A 20 -13.13 -10.66 -8.34
CA ARG A 20 -12.94 -9.61 -7.33
C ARG A 20 -12.87 -10.15 -5.90
N ARG A 21 -13.17 -11.43 -5.71
CA ARG A 21 -13.08 -12.16 -4.44
C ARG A 21 -11.80 -13.00 -4.31
N SER A 22 -10.88 -12.95 -5.29
CA SER A 22 -9.55 -13.53 -5.09
C SER A 22 -8.75 -12.67 -4.12
N ILE A 23 -8.09 -13.33 -3.17
CA ILE A 23 -7.34 -12.72 -2.08
C ILE A 23 -5.89 -13.15 -2.23
N VAL A 24 -4.99 -12.16 -2.24
CA VAL A 24 -3.55 -12.41 -2.19
C VAL A 24 -2.98 -11.81 -0.91
N TYR A 25 -2.30 -12.65 -0.14
CA TYR A 25 -1.48 -12.22 0.99
C TYR A 25 -0.11 -11.76 0.49
N PHE A 26 0.28 -10.55 0.86
CA PHE A 26 1.54 -9.93 0.51
C PHE A 26 2.43 -9.87 1.77
N PRO A 27 3.38 -10.81 1.92
CA PRO A 27 4.31 -10.80 3.04
C PRO A 27 5.21 -9.57 3.02
N SER A 28 5.76 -9.21 4.18
CA SER A 28 6.85 -8.23 4.24
C SER A 28 8.08 -8.78 3.52
N ARG A 29 8.90 -7.89 2.96
CA ARG A 29 10.16 -8.27 2.28
C ARG A 29 11.18 -8.91 3.22
N THR A 30 11.04 -8.66 4.52
CA THR A 30 11.93 -9.15 5.58
C THR A 30 11.49 -10.50 6.15
N THR A 31 10.29 -10.95 5.84
CA THR A 31 9.70 -12.16 6.44
C THR A 31 10.16 -13.39 5.67
N ASP A 32 10.70 -14.37 6.39
CA ASP A 32 11.13 -15.62 5.78
C ASP A 32 9.90 -16.43 5.33
N THR A 33 10.02 -17.11 4.20
CA THR A 33 8.97 -17.95 3.61
C THR A 33 8.46 -19.04 4.55
N LYS A 34 9.29 -19.52 5.49
CA LYS A 34 8.90 -20.49 6.53
C LYS A 34 7.92 -19.92 7.56
N ASP A 35 7.94 -18.59 7.73
CA ASP A 35 7.13 -17.86 8.71
C ASP A 35 5.82 -17.36 8.09
N TYR A 36 5.58 -17.66 6.81
CA TYR A 36 4.34 -17.30 6.14
C TYR A 36 3.14 -18.02 6.75
N PRO A 37 1.97 -17.35 6.80
CA PRO A 37 0.78 -17.99 7.31
C PRO A 37 0.32 -19.14 6.42
N LYS A 38 -0.26 -20.17 7.04
CA LYS A 38 -0.95 -21.22 6.31
C LYS A 38 -2.22 -20.63 5.68
N LEU A 39 -2.35 -20.79 4.36
CA LEU A 39 -3.55 -20.38 3.65
C LEU A 39 -4.73 -21.28 4.00
N PRO A 40 -5.96 -20.73 4.03
CA PRO A 40 -7.15 -21.56 4.09
C PRO A 40 -7.27 -22.41 2.81
N TRP A 41 -7.93 -23.56 2.94
CA TRP A 41 -8.13 -24.46 1.82
C TRP A 41 -9.06 -23.84 0.76
N GLY A 42 -8.67 -23.87 -0.52
CA GLY A 42 -9.46 -23.37 -1.64
C GLY A 42 -8.65 -22.56 -2.66
N LYS A 43 -9.30 -22.20 -3.78
CA LYS A 43 -8.67 -21.46 -4.89
C LYS A 43 -8.74 -19.93 -4.76
N SER A 44 -9.42 -19.42 -3.74
CA SER A 44 -9.61 -17.97 -3.56
C SER A 44 -8.44 -17.29 -2.86
N TRP A 45 -7.54 -18.04 -2.21
CA TRP A 45 -6.40 -17.51 -1.48
C TRP A 45 -5.09 -17.90 -2.14
N SER A 46 -4.14 -16.97 -2.16
CA SER A 46 -2.75 -17.25 -2.55
C SER A 46 -1.79 -16.30 -1.83
N ILE A 47 -0.50 -16.63 -1.84
CA ILE A 47 0.57 -15.79 -1.28
C ILE A 47 1.39 -15.24 -2.44
N TYR A 48 1.64 -13.94 -2.42
CA TYR A 48 2.64 -13.34 -3.30
C TYR A 48 4.03 -13.78 -2.85
N SER A 49 4.76 -14.46 -3.74
CA SER A 49 6.18 -14.73 -3.54
C SER A 49 7.01 -13.73 -4.35
N PRO A 50 7.82 -12.88 -3.70
CA PRO A 50 8.81 -12.08 -4.40
C PRO A 50 9.84 -12.99 -5.10
N SER A 51 10.64 -12.40 -6.00
CA SER A 51 11.73 -13.13 -6.64
C SER A 51 12.74 -13.62 -5.62
N ARG A 52 13.19 -14.86 -5.76
CA ARG A 52 14.28 -15.43 -4.93
C ARG A 52 15.66 -14.92 -5.34
N ARG A 53 15.76 -14.12 -6.40
CA ARG A 53 17.04 -13.58 -6.88
C ARG A 53 17.48 -12.44 -5.97
N ALA A 54 18.71 -12.50 -5.48
CA ALA A 54 19.32 -11.39 -4.77
C ALA A 54 19.47 -10.17 -5.71
N PRO A 55 19.32 -8.94 -5.18
CA PRO A 55 19.61 -7.75 -5.95
C PRO A 55 21.10 -7.74 -6.37
N PRO A 56 21.42 -7.27 -7.58
CA PRO A 56 22.81 -7.18 -8.01
C PRO A 56 23.56 -6.15 -7.16
N ILE A 57 24.79 -6.49 -6.76
CA ILE A 57 25.65 -5.61 -5.96
C ILE A 57 26.11 -4.45 -6.87
N PRO A 58 25.89 -3.17 -6.48
CA PRO A 58 26.45 -2.03 -7.18
C PRO A 58 27.97 -2.14 -7.33
N LYS A 59 28.52 -1.80 -8.49
CA LYS A 59 29.97 -1.73 -8.64
C LYS A 59 30.51 -0.52 -7.87
N THR A 60 31.64 -0.69 -7.19
CA THR A 60 32.33 0.40 -6.50
C THR A 60 32.58 1.57 -7.45
N GLY A 61 32.19 2.79 -7.07
CA GLY A 61 32.34 3.99 -7.89
C GLY A 61 31.30 4.17 -9.01
N SER A 62 30.36 3.25 -9.18
CA SER A 62 29.22 3.42 -10.10
C SER A 62 27.99 3.95 -9.38
N ASP A 63 27.22 4.81 -10.04
CA ASP A 63 25.91 5.24 -9.53
C ASP A 63 24.87 4.12 -9.76
N PRO A 64 24.36 3.46 -8.69
CA PRO A 64 23.34 2.42 -8.82
C PRO A 64 22.01 2.95 -9.34
N PHE A 65 21.75 4.26 -9.23
CA PHE A 65 20.51 4.88 -9.69
C PHE A 65 20.59 5.45 -11.11
N ALA A 66 21.75 5.35 -11.76
CA ALA A 66 21.92 5.78 -13.13
C ALA A 66 20.93 5.06 -14.08
N PRO A 67 20.34 5.76 -15.07
CA PRO A 67 19.45 5.16 -16.04
C PRO A 67 20.09 3.93 -16.70
N GLY A 68 19.42 2.78 -16.59
CA GLY A 68 19.87 1.54 -17.20
C GLY A 68 20.90 0.73 -16.40
N SER A 69 21.26 1.15 -15.18
CA SER A 69 22.10 0.35 -14.29
C SER A 69 21.47 -1.04 -14.03
N PRO A 70 22.27 -2.11 -13.80
CA PRO A 70 21.74 -3.42 -13.45
C PRO A 70 20.90 -3.41 -12.17
N TRP A 71 21.31 -2.60 -11.19
CA TRP A 71 20.56 -2.38 -9.96
C TRP A 71 19.18 -1.79 -10.26
N MET A 72 19.12 -0.68 -10.99
CA MET A 72 17.86 0.00 -11.30
C MET A 72 16.93 -0.92 -12.11
N LYS A 73 17.48 -1.63 -13.11
CA LYS A 73 16.73 -2.60 -13.91
C LYS A 73 16.16 -3.75 -13.06
N PHE A 74 16.89 -4.22 -12.06
CA PHE A 74 16.43 -5.27 -11.16
C PHE A 74 15.19 -4.81 -10.37
N TRP A 75 15.27 -3.66 -9.71
CA TRP A 75 14.17 -3.16 -8.88
C TRP A 75 12.97 -2.70 -9.69
N LEU A 76 13.19 -2.12 -10.88
CA LEU A 76 12.08 -1.83 -11.81
C LEU A 76 11.33 -3.12 -12.21
N ARG A 77 12.04 -4.23 -12.43
CA ARG A 77 11.39 -5.52 -12.73
C ARG A 77 10.63 -6.08 -11.53
N GLU A 78 11.19 -5.99 -10.32
CA GLU A 78 10.49 -6.43 -9.11
C GLU A 78 9.23 -5.59 -8.83
N GLU A 79 9.29 -4.27 -9.01
CA GLU A 79 8.11 -3.39 -8.88
C GLU A 79 7.07 -3.70 -9.96
N GLN A 80 7.47 -3.94 -11.21
CA GLN A 80 6.56 -4.37 -12.29
C GLN A 80 5.89 -5.71 -11.97
N ARG A 81 6.64 -6.67 -11.39
CA ARG A 81 6.10 -7.96 -10.98
C ARG A 81 5.08 -7.82 -9.85
N LEU A 82 5.42 -7.02 -8.84
CA LEU A 82 4.53 -6.72 -7.71
C LEU A 82 3.23 -6.06 -8.20
N ALA A 83 3.35 -5.01 -9.02
CA ALA A 83 2.20 -4.30 -9.55
C ALA A 83 1.33 -5.19 -10.46
N LYS A 84 1.96 -6.08 -11.25
CA LYS A 84 1.22 -7.09 -12.02
C LYS A 84 0.43 -8.03 -11.10
N ALA A 85 1.06 -8.53 -10.03
CA ALA A 85 0.38 -9.40 -9.07
C ALA A 85 -0.81 -8.69 -8.40
N MET A 86 -0.64 -7.44 -7.97
CA MET A 86 -1.73 -6.62 -7.42
C MET A 86 -2.85 -6.40 -8.45
N ARG A 87 -2.48 -6.09 -9.69
CA ARG A 87 -3.42 -5.86 -10.81
C ARG A 87 -4.24 -7.10 -11.15
N ASP A 88 -3.63 -8.28 -11.01
CA ASP A 88 -4.26 -9.59 -11.29
C ASP A 88 -5.05 -10.13 -10.08
N THR A 89 -5.14 -9.35 -9.00
CA THR A 89 -5.80 -9.71 -7.74
C THR A 89 -7.04 -8.86 -7.46
N GLY A 90 -8.07 -9.47 -6.86
CA GLY A 90 -9.24 -8.74 -6.37
C GLY A 90 -8.94 -7.95 -5.09
N ILE A 91 -8.47 -8.66 -4.05
CA ILE A 91 -8.26 -8.17 -2.69
C ILE A 91 -6.81 -8.41 -2.27
N CYS A 92 -6.14 -7.35 -1.84
CA CYS A 92 -4.77 -7.36 -1.33
C CYS A 92 -4.83 -7.32 0.20
N LEU A 93 -4.24 -8.34 0.83
CA LEU A 93 -4.05 -8.40 2.28
C LEU A 93 -2.55 -8.32 2.56
N PHE A 94 -2.10 -7.29 3.28
CA PHE A 94 -0.69 -7.12 3.60
C PHE A 94 -0.34 -7.72 4.95
N GLU A 95 0.90 -8.19 5.09
CA GLU A 95 1.48 -8.41 6.41
C GLU A 95 1.44 -7.12 7.23
N GLY A 96 0.97 -7.22 8.47
CA GLY A 96 0.72 -6.09 9.35
C GLY A 96 -0.69 -5.49 9.23
N TRP A 97 -1.61 -6.12 8.49
CA TRP A 97 -3.01 -5.66 8.34
C TRP A 97 -3.72 -5.35 9.67
N GLN A 98 -3.33 -6.02 10.77
CA GLN A 98 -3.90 -5.81 12.10
C GLN A 98 -3.56 -4.44 12.72
N TYR A 99 -2.48 -3.80 12.26
CA TYR A 99 -2.01 -2.53 12.81
C TYR A 99 -2.67 -1.33 12.13
N GLY A 100 -3.26 -1.53 10.94
CA GLY A 100 -3.87 -0.45 10.18
C GLY A 100 -2.86 0.62 9.74
N GLU A 101 -1.62 0.22 9.45
CA GLU A 101 -0.59 1.16 9.01
C GLU A 101 -0.78 1.54 7.53
N LEU A 102 -0.60 2.84 7.25
CA LEU A 102 -0.64 3.38 5.90
C LEU A 102 0.76 3.40 5.28
N ASP A 103 1.09 2.38 4.48
CA ASP A 103 2.37 2.27 3.80
C ASP A 103 2.29 2.50 2.27
N ASP A 104 3.44 2.45 1.59
CA ASP A 104 3.53 2.61 0.14
C ASP A 104 2.84 1.46 -0.62
N ARG A 105 2.74 0.27 0.00
CA ARG A 105 2.12 -0.93 -0.59
C ARG A 105 0.62 -0.73 -0.73
N ILE A 106 -0.04 -0.08 0.23
CA ILE A 106 -1.46 0.30 0.14
C ILE A 106 -1.70 1.21 -1.07
N ALA A 107 -0.89 2.25 -1.23
CA ALA A 107 -1.00 3.16 -2.37
C ALA A 107 -0.78 2.42 -3.70
N LYS A 108 0.24 1.55 -3.77
CA LYS A 108 0.53 0.72 -4.95
C LYS A 108 -0.62 -0.24 -5.29
N ALA A 109 -1.23 -0.86 -4.29
CA ALA A 109 -2.38 -1.74 -4.47
C ALA A 109 -3.59 -0.99 -5.02
N MET A 110 -3.95 0.14 -4.41
CA MET A 110 -5.07 0.97 -4.88
C MET A 110 -4.84 1.48 -6.30
N LEU A 111 -3.62 1.95 -6.61
CA LEU A 111 -3.24 2.36 -7.97
C LEU A 111 -3.30 1.18 -8.96
N SER A 112 -3.00 -0.04 -8.53
CA SER A 112 -3.11 -1.24 -9.35
C SER A 112 -4.56 -1.76 -9.48
N GLY A 113 -5.52 -1.14 -8.81
CA GLY A 113 -6.94 -1.54 -8.81
C GLY A 113 -7.26 -2.74 -7.92
N CYS A 114 -6.40 -3.00 -6.94
CA CYS A 114 -6.59 -4.02 -5.91
C CYS A 114 -7.24 -3.40 -4.67
N ILE A 115 -8.22 -4.08 -4.10
CA ILE A 115 -8.92 -3.61 -2.90
C ILE A 115 -8.11 -4.01 -1.68
N VAL A 116 -7.73 -3.06 -0.84
CA VAL A 116 -6.94 -3.35 0.36
C VAL A 116 -7.87 -3.79 1.49
N ALA A 117 -7.60 -4.97 2.07
CA ALA A 117 -8.24 -5.42 3.30
C ALA A 117 -7.27 -5.18 4.47
N THR A 118 -7.68 -4.34 5.43
CA THR A 118 -6.85 -3.97 6.58
C THR A 118 -7.74 -3.44 7.71
N VAL A 119 -7.23 -3.43 8.95
CA VAL A 119 -7.86 -2.68 10.03
C VAL A 119 -7.83 -1.20 9.65
N PRO A 120 -8.95 -0.45 9.78
CA PRO A 120 -8.97 0.97 9.44
C PRO A 120 -7.85 1.73 10.18
N PRO A 121 -7.06 2.54 9.45
CA PRO A 121 -5.99 3.31 10.07
C PRO A 121 -6.57 4.31 11.05
N GLN A 122 -5.84 4.58 12.14
CA GLN A 122 -6.18 5.68 13.05
C GLN A 122 -5.87 7.02 12.40
N THR A 123 -4.73 7.11 11.72
CA THR A 123 -4.36 8.29 10.92
C THR A 123 -5.16 8.31 9.63
N HIS A 124 -5.68 9.49 9.26
CA HIS A 124 -6.49 9.67 8.05
C HIS A 124 -7.70 8.73 7.93
N HIS A 125 -8.28 8.33 9.07
CA HIS A 125 -9.40 7.40 9.15
C HIS A 125 -10.51 7.76 8.15
N ASP A 126 -11.00 9.00 8.19
CA ASP A 126 -12.12 9.46 7.35
C ASP A 126 -11.80 9.42 5.85
N ALA A 127 -10.52 9.61 5.50
CA ALA A 127 -10.07 9.61 4.11
C ALA A 127 -9.90 8.19 3.56
N PHE A 128 -9.47 7.23 4.39
CA PHE A 128 -9.12 5.87 3.96
C PHE A 128 -10.19 4.81 4.24
N SER A 129 -10.97 4.96 5.31
CA SER A 129 -12.06 4.04 5.67
C SER A 129 -13.02 3.74 4.50
N PRO A 130 -13.45 4.71 3.67
CA PRO A 130 -14.33 4.42 2.53
C PRO A 130 -13.61 3.81 1.31
N LEU A 131 -12.30 3.58 1.38
CA LEU A 131 -11.46 3.09 0.26
C LEU A 131 -10.96 1.64 0.47
N ILE A 132 -11.22 1.06 1.64
CA ILE A 132 -10.71 -0.26 2.04
C ILE A 132 -11.84 -1.24 2.35
N LEU A 133 -11.50 -2.52 2.49
CA LEU A 133 -12.35 -3.51 3.16
C LEU A 133 -11.95 -3.51 4.65
N PRO A 134 -12.80 -2.98 5.55
CA PRO A 134 -12.42 -2.77 6.94
C PRO A 134 -12.44 -4.08 7.72
N LEU A 135 -11.26 -4.54 8.14
CA LEU A 135 -11.12 -5.71 9.00
C LEU A 135 -11.32 -5.34 10.46
N SER A 136 -11.80 -6.30 11.25
CA SER A 136 -11.90 -6.15 12.69
C SER A 136 -10.54 -6.32 13.35
N LYS A 137 -10.24 -5.49 14.35
CA LYS A 137 -9.02 -5.62 15.15
C LYS A 137 -9.05 -6.96 15.91
N PRO A 138 -8.00 -7.78 15.85
CA PRO A 138 -7.95 -9.03 16.60
C PRO A 138 -7.94 -8.75 18.11
N SER A 139 -8.65 -9.57 18.89
CA SER A 139 -8.76 -9.44 20.35
C SER A 139 -7.42 -9.68 21.06
N SER A 140 -6.51 -10.43 20.44
CA SER A 140 -5.14 -10.64 20.91
C SER A 140 -4.18 -10.53 19.74
N VAL A 141 -3.13 -9.72 19.87
CA VAL A 141 -2.03 -9.67 18.90
C VAL A 141 -1.14 -10.88 19.17
N SER A 142 -1.50 -12.03 18.60
CA SER A 142 -0.63 -13.20 18.66
C SER A 142 0.65 -12.95 17.86
N ILE A 143 1.78 -13.49 18.32
CA ILE A 143 3.08 -13.43 17.66
C ILE A 143 3.03 -14.11 16.28
N LEU A 144 2.11 -15.07 16.12
CA LEU A 144 1.85 -15.73 14.83
C LEU A 144 0.80 -14.95 14.05
N ALA A 145 1.16 -14.54 12.83
CA ALA A 145 0.30 -13.81 11.90
C ALA A 145 -0.88 -14.68 11.43
N ALA A 146 -1.92 -14.83 12.26
CA ALA A 146 -3.14 -15.51 11.85
C ALA A 146 -3.86 -14.70 10.75
N LEU A 147 -4.30 -15.37 9.69
CA LEU A 147 -5.07 -14.73 8.63
C LEU A 147 -6.50 -14.42 9.12
N PRO A 148 -7.09 -13.27 8.74
CA PRO A 148 -8.44 -12.86 9.12
C PRO A 148 -9.51 -13.56 8.27
N VAL A 149 -9.43 -14.89 8.16
CA VAL A 149 -10.25 -15.67 7.21
C VAL A 149 -11.74 -15.50 7.50
N ASP A 150 -12.17 -15.69 8.74
CA ASP A 150 -13.58 -15.63 9.11
C ASP A 150 -14.14 -14.22 8.97
N ASN A 151 -13.37 -13.22 9.43
CA ASN A 151 -13.75 -11.82 9.34
C ASN A 151 -13.90 -11.38 7.88
N LEU A 152 -12.94 -11.73 7.02
CA LEU A 152 -12.99 -11.40 5.60
C LEU A 152 -14.11 -12.16 4.89
N ASN A 153 -14.34 -13.44 5.20
CA ASN A 153 -15.45 -14.20 4.61
C ASN A 153 -16.81 -13.60 5.01
N GLN A 154 -16.99 -13.24 6.27
CA GLN A 154 -18.22 -12.60 6.75
C GLN A 154 -18.43 -11.23 6.08
N LEU A 155 -17.36 -10.46 5.92
CA LEU A 155 -17.40 -9.18 5.23
C LEU A 155 -17.78 -9.35 3.76
N LEU A 156 -17.13 -10.27 3.05
CA LEU A 156 -17.39 -10.53 1.62
C LEU A 156 -18.78 -11.10 1.33
N ARG A 157 -19.48 -11.67 2.33
CA ARG A 157 -20.91 -12.02 2.18
C ARG A 157 -21.80 -10.78 2.01
N ARG A 158 -21.40 -9.63 2.54
CA ARG A 158 -22.14 -8.36 2.47
C ARG A 158 -21.88 -7.59 1.17
N TYR A 159 -20.82 -7.92 0.43
CA TYR A 159 -20.44 -7.22 -0.80
C TYR A 159 -20.75 -8.06 -2.04
N THR A 160 -21.47 -7.47 -2.99
CA THR A 160 -21.59 -8.04 -4.34
C THR A 160 -20.30 -7.80 -5.13
N ASN A 161 -20.10 -8.52 -6.25
CA ASN A 161 -18.96 -8.26 -7.13
C ASN A 161 -18.98 -6.83 -7.71
N SER A 162 -20.16 -6.26 -7.95
CA SER A 162 -20.30 -4.87 -8.38
C SER A 162 -19.88 -3.88 -7.29
N ASP A 163 -20.18 -4.16 -6.02
CA ASP A 163 -19.75 -3.30 -4.91
C ASP A 163 -18.24 -3.30 -4.77
N LEU A 164 -17.61 -4.49 -4.87
CA LEU A 164 -16.16 -4.62 -4.87
C LEU A 164 -15.53 -3.87 -6.06
N GLN A 165 -16.14 -3.94 -7.24
CA GLN A 165 -15.66 -3.19 -8.40
C GLN A 165 -15.77 -1.67 -8.23
N ARG A 166 -16.88 -1.18 -7.66
CA ARG A 166 -17.05 0.24 -7.32
C ARG A 166 -16.04 0.69 -6.28
N LEU A 167 -15.81 -0.12 -5.25
CA LEU A 167 -14.82 0.15 -4.20
C LEU A 167 -13.41 0.22 -4.79
N ALA A 168 -13.02 -0.74 -5.64
CA ALA A 168 -11.74 -0.72 -6.33
C ALA A 168 -11.54 0.54 -7.19
N LEU A 169 -12.58 0.94 -7.93
CA LEU A 169 -12.53 2.15 -8.76
C LEU A 169 -12.43 3.41 -7.90
N HIS A 170 -13.20 3.48 -6.81
CA HIS A 170 -13.16 4.61 -5.88
C HIS A 170 -11.79 4.75 -5.22
N ALA A 171 -11.23 3.64 -4.72
CA ALA A 171 -9.88 3.59 -4.18
C ALA A 171 -8.82 4.02 -5.21
N PHE A 172 -8.92 3.53 -6.45
CA PHE A 172 -8.02 3.93 -7.54
C PHE A 172 -8.06 5.43 -7.82
N ILE A 173 -9.26 6.01 -7.98
CA ILE A 173 -9.42 7.45 -8.25
C ILE A 173 -8.87 8.28 -7.09
N SER A 174 -9.20 7.91 -5.86
CA SER A 174 -8.72 8.59 -4.65
C SER A 174 -7.21 8.49 -4.51
N ALA A 175 -6.63 7.31 -4.72
CA ALA A 175 -5.18 7.11 -4.70
C ALA A 175 -4.47 7.92 -5.79
N ARG A 176 -5.03 7.98 -7.00
CA ARG A 176 -4.47 8.80 -8.09
C ARG A 176 -4.52 10.30 -7.80
N ARG A 177 -5.49 10.76 -7.02
CA ARG A 177 -5.59 12.17 -6.62
C ARG A 177 -4.67 12.53 -5.47
N ARG A 178 -4.55 11.65 -4.47
CA ARG A 178 -3.92 11.97 -3.17
C ARG A 178 -2.57 11.30 -2.91
N LEU A 179 -2.30 10.14 -3.49
CA LEU A 179 -1.17 9.29 -3.09
C LEU A 179 -0.02 9.26 -4.09
N VAL A 180 -0.14 9.98 -5.21
CA VAL A 180 0.91 10.07 -6.24
C VAL A 180 1.90 11.18 -5.85
N PRO A 181 3.22 11.01 -6.08
CA PRO A 181 4.24 11.96 -5.61
C PRO A 181 3.95 13.44 -5.93
N PRO A 182 3.51 13.83 -7.14
CA PRO A 182 3.22 15.23 -7.44
C PRO A 182 2.13 15.84 -6.55
N SER A 183 1.12 15.04 -6.16
CA SER A 183 0.07 15.50 -5.23
C SER A 183 0.60 15.66 -3.81
N ARG A 184 1.50 14.76 -3.38
CA ARG A 184 2.13 14.84 -2.06
C ARG A 184 3.05 16.07 -1.95
N PHE A 185 3.83 16.37 -2.99
CA PHE A 185 4.67 17.57 -3.01
C PHE A 185 3.85 18.85 -2.89
N LYS A 186 2.73 18.96 -3.60
CA LYS A 186 1.82 20.11 -3.46
C LYS A 186 1.27 20.28 -2.05
N GLY A 187 0.92 19.18 -1.37
CA GLY A 187 0.48 19.24 0.02
C GLY A 187 1.56 19.78 0.96
N VAL A 188 2.82 19.37 0.76
CA VAL A 188 3.97 19.90 1.52
C VAL A 188 4.26 21.35 1.17
N GLU A 189 4.27 21.72 -0.12
CA GLU A 189 4.45 23.11 -0.56
C GLU A 189 3.38 24.04 0.04
N ASN A 190 2.13 23.59 0.05
CA ASN A 190 1.03 24.32 0.68
C ASN A 190 1.22 24.44 2.21
N ALA A 191 1.66 23.37 2.88
CA ALA A 191 1.93 23.40 4.31
C ALA A 191 3.08 24.37 4.66
N VAL A 192 4.15 24.37 3.87
CA VAL A 192 5.27 25.31 3.99
C VAL A 192 4.77 26.74 3.80
N LYS A 193 4.00 27.00 2.74
CA LYS A 193 3.45 28.33 2.47
C LYS A 193 2.57 28.84 3.61
N VAL A 194 1.66 28.00 4.13
CA VAL A 194 0.82 28.35 5.27
C VAL A 194 1.66 28.68 6.50
N TRP A 195 2.75 27.94 6.73
CA TRP A 195 3.68 28.21 7.84
C TRP A 195 4.45 29.53 7.65
N GLU A 196 4.92 29.81 6.44
CA GLU A 196 5.60 31.07 6.05
C GLU A 196 4.65 32.27 6.19
N ASP A 197 3.39 32.11 5.83
CA ASP A 197 2.32 33.13 5.95
C ASP A 197 1.87 33.34 7.41
N GLY A 198 2.56 32.74 8.39
CA GLY A 198 2.28 32.91 9.83
C GLY A 198 1.20 31.96 10.37
N GLY A 199 0.73 31.00 9.58
CA GLY A 199 -0.14 29.93 10.04
C GLY A 199 0.54 29.09 11.12
N ARG A 200 -0.19 28.85 12.21
CA ARG A 200 0.22 28.00 13.34
C ARG A 200 -0.96 27.08 13.67
N GLY A 201 -0.70 25.78 13.84
CA GLY A 201 -1.72 24.78 14.17
C GLY A 201 -1.57 23.46 13.41
N TYR A 202 -2.41 22.48 13.78
CA TYR A 202 -2.36 21.08 13.32
C TYR A 202 -3.44 20.72 12.29
N ASP A 203 -4.22 21.70 11.81
CA ASP A 203 -5.35 21.45 10.90
C ASP A 203 -4.94 21.64 9.44
N PHE A 204 -4.29 20.61 8.88
CA PHE A 204 -4.01 20.56 7.46
C PHE A 204 -5.17 19.89 6.74
N LYS A 205 -5.98 20.69 6.05
CA LYS A 205 -7.16 20.25 5.27
C LYS A 205 -6.87 19.15 4.24
N GLU A 206 -5.61 19.00 3.81
CA GLU A 206 -5.18 17.96 2.86
C GLU A 206 -4.67 16.67 3.51
N GLY A 207 -4.84 16.52 4.83
CA GLY A 207 -4.50 15.29 5.53
C GLY A 207 -3.00 15.14 5.73
N PHE A 208 -2.33 16.19 6.18
CA PHE A 208 -1.06 16.03 6.90
C PHE A 208 -1.39 16.10 8.38
N ARG A 209 -1.25 15.01 9.13
CA ARG A 209 -1.44 15.05 10.58
C ARG A 209 -0.08 14.72 11.19
N TRP A 210 0.53 15.72 11.82
CA TRP A 210 1.73 15.52 12.61
C TRP A 210 1.29 15.06 13.99
N ASP A 211 1.19 13.74 14.20
CA ASP A 211 0.90 13.20 15.52
C ASP A 211 2.19 13.23 16.36
N CYS A 212 2.19 14.00 17.46
CA CYS A 212 3.24 13.96 18.49
C CYS A 212 3.17 12.69 19.36
N ASP A 213 2.35 11.69 19.01
CA ASP A 213 2.01 10.56 19.89
C ASP A 213 3.03 9.41 19.90
N THR A 214 4.21 9.60 19.30
CA THR A 214 5.35 8.72 19.57
C THR A 214 6.48 9.55 20.15
N GLY A 215 6.55 9.58 21.48
CA GLY A 215 7.50 10.35 22.29
C GLY A 215 8.97 9.93 22.15
N HIS A 216 9.51 9.90 20.94
CA HIS A 216 10.93 9.66 20.65
C HIS A 216 11.51 10.66 19.62
N GLY A 217 10.96 11.88 19.56
CA GLY A 217 11.56 12.99 18.81
C GLY A 217 11.36 14.29 19.58
N GLY A 218 12.44 14.85 20.12
CA GLY A 218 12.46 16.05 20.97
C GLY A 218 12.15 17.37 20.26
N TRP A 219 11.05 17.43 19.50
CA TRP A 219 10.61 18.63 18.77
C TRP A 219 9.14 19.01 19.04
N CYS A 220 8.47 18.33 19.98
CA CYS A 220 7.22 18.81 20.56
C CYS A 220 7.58 19.44 21.92
N GLY A 221 7.68 20.78 21.94
CA GLY A 221 7.91 21.61 23.14
C GLY A 221 6.83 22.66 23.24
#